data_AF-A0A512HDK3-F1
#
_entry.id   AF-A0A512HDK3-F1
#
_cell.length_a   1.000
_cell.length_b   1.000
_cell.length_c   1.000
_cell.angle_alpha   90.00
_cell.angle_beta   90.00
_cell.angle_gamma   90.00
#
_symmetry.space_group_name_H-M   'P 1'
#
loop_
_entity.id
_entity.type
_entity.pdbx_description
1 polymer ?
#
loop_
_entity_poly.entity_id
_entity_poly.type
_entity_poly.pdbx_seq_one_letter_code
_entity_poly.pdbx_strand_id
1 'polypeptide(L)'
;MIAALGLYLLAKVGLLTGGMAGLAFVLHYWSGLSFGLLFFVLNLPFYLLSLRSVGLDFTVKTFAAVGLTSFLVEIESRFLVIESISPVWAAILGGLLLGYGLLALYRHRASLGGIGILAIYVQDRFGIRAGLVQLSFDLIVMAAAFAVVSPQVVAFSVLGAVVLNLFLAINHRSDRYIALR
;
A
#
# COMPACT_ATOMS: atom_id res chain seq x y z
N MET A 1 -12.50 2.90 1.66
CA MET A 1 -12.65 4.19 2.38
C MET A 1 -11.54 4.39 3.39
N ILE A 2 -11.47 3.65 4.51
CA ILE A 2 -10.44 3.92 5.55
C ILE A 2 -8.99 3.88 5.01
N ALA A 3 -8.65 2.87 4.21
CA ALA A 3 -7.34 2.81 3.57
C ALA A 3 -7.11 3.94 2.56
N ALA A 4 -8.14 4.30 1.79
CA ALA A 4 -8.09 5.40 0.83
C ALA A 4 -7.82 6.73 1.55
N LEU A 5 -8.52 6.98 2.65
CA LEU A 5 -8.31 8.17 3.48
C LEU A 5 -6.88 8.23 4.01
N GLY A 6 -6.35 7.08 4.47
CA GLY A 6 -4.95 6.99 4.88
C GLY A 6 -3.97 7.38 3.76
N LEU A 7 -4.18 6.85 2.55
CA LEU A 7 -3.37 7.19 1.37
C LEU A 7 -3.54 8.66 0.97
N TYR A 8 -4.75 9.21 1.03
CA TYR A 8 -5.04 10.61 0.74
C TYR A 8 -4.29 11.54 1.70
N LEU A 9 -4.30 11.25 3.01
CA LEU A 9 -3.56 12.04 4.01
C LEU A 9 -2.06 12.04 3.73
N LEU A 10 -1.48 10.90 3.34
CA LEU A 10 -0.07 10.82 2.95
C LEU A 10 0.20 11.65 1.69
N ALA A 11 -0.64 11.50 0.66
CA ALA A 11 -0.53 12.23 -0.60
C ALA A 11 -0.57 13.76 -0.40
N LYS A 12 -1.41 14.23 0.53
CA LYS A 12 -1.64 15.65 0.79
C LYS A 12 -0.38 16.42 1.21
N VAL A 13 0.57 15.72 1.82
CA VAL A 13 1.87 16.26 2.27
C VAL A 13 3.06 15.65 1.52
N GLY A 14 2.80 14.98 0.40
CA GLY A 14 3.84 14.38 -0.45
C GLY A 14 4.51 13.14 0.15
N LEU A 15 3.96 12.55 1.23
CA LEU A 15 4.52 11.36 1.86
C LEU A 15 4.28 10.12 1.00
N LEU A 16 5.09 9.09 1.24
CA LEU A 16 5.04 7.81 0.56
C LEU A 16 4.81 6.69 1.58
N THR A 17 4.59 5.48 1.09
CA THR A 17 4.52 4.25 1.88
C THR A 17 5.31 3.14 1.19
N GLY A 18 5.29 1.92 1.73
CA GLY A 18 5.92 0.75 1.10
C GLY A 18 5.04 0.09 0.03
N GLY A 19 5.59 -0.95 -0.59
CA GLY A 19 4.89 -1.79 -1.56
C GLY A 19 4.40 -1.04 -2.80
N MET A 20 3.33 -1.55 -3.40
CA MET A 20 2.81 -1.01 -4.66
C MET A 20 2.22 0.40 -4.51
N ALA A 21 1.69 0.74 -3.34
CA ALA A 21 1.25 2.10 -3.06
C ALA A 21 2.44 3.08 -3.04
N GLY A 22 3.58 2.67 -2.47
CA GLY A 22 4.83 3.42 -2.54
C GLY A 22 5.29 3.67 -3.96
N LEU A 23 5.35 2.63 -4.79
CA LEU A 23 5.71 2.78 -6.20
C LEU A 23 4.74 3.71 -6.96
N ALA A 24 3.44 3.60 -6.68
CA ALA A 24 2.44 4.49 -7.25
C ALA A 24 2.66 5.95 -6.83
N PHE A 25 3.03 6.22 -5.57
CA PHE A 25 3.38 7.58 -5.12
C PHE A 25 4.63 8.12 -5.82
N VAL A 26 5.70 7.33 -5.93
CA VAL A 26 6.92 7.76 -6.63
C VAL A 26 6.60 8.13 -8.08
N LEU A 27 5.84 7.30 -8.79
CA LEU A 27 5.44 7.59 -10.17
C LEU A 27 4.47 8.76 -10.26
N HIS A 28 3.56 8.93 -9.30
CA HIS A 28 2.64 10.07 -9.24
C HIS A 28 3.41 11.38 -9.10
N TYR A 29 4.37 11.46 -8.17
CA TYR A 29 5.18 12.65 -7.94
C TYR A 29 6.15 12.93 -9.09
N TRP A 30 6.62 11.90 -9.80
CA TRP A 30 7.52 12.05 -10.94
C TRP A 30 6.79 12.46 -12.23
N SER A 31 5.64 11.84 -12.53
CA SER A 31 4.94 12.02 -13.81
C SER A 31 3.78 13.02 -13.77
N GLY A 32 3.26 13.34 -12.58
CA GLY A 32 2.04 14.13 -12.41
C GLY A 32 0.74 13.39 -12.77
N LEU A 33 0.80 12.13 -13.20
CA LEU A 33 -0.39 11.29 -13.45
C LEU A 33 -1.13 10.99 -12.16
N SER A 34 -2.45 10.78 -12.20
CA SER A 34 -3.24 10.57 -10.99
C SER A 34 -2.81 9.32 -10.21
N PHE A 35 -2.75 9.45 -8.88
CA PHE A 35 -2.32 8.35 -8.00
C PHE A 35 -3.24 7.15 -8.15
N GLY A 36 -4.57 7.35 -8.17
CA GLY A 36 -5.54 6.27 -8.26
C GLY A 36 -5.36 5.45 -9.55
N LEU A 37 -5.07 6.11 -10.67
CA LEU A 37 -4.81 5.45 -11.95
C LEU A 37 -3.54 4.60 -11.88
N LEU A 38 -2.43 5.18 -11.41
CA LEU A 38 -1.16 4.46 -11.28
C LEU A 38 -1.29 3.27 -10.33
N PHE A 39 -1.92 3.48 -9.17
CA PHE A 39 -2.12 2.42 -8.19
C PHE A 39 -2.94 1.26 -8.75
N PHE A 40 -3.96 1.53 -9.57
CA PHE A 40 -4.75 0.48 -10.20
C PHE A 40 -3.96 -0.27 -11.29
N VAL A 41 -3.35 0.48 -12.22
CA VAL A 41 -2.63 -0.09 -13.38
C VAL A 41 -1.43 -0.94 -12.93
N LEU A 42 -0.65 -0.44 -11.98
CA LEU A 42 0.51 -1.16 -11.46
C LEU A 42 0.12 -2.48 -10.76
N ASN A 43 -1.13 -2.61 -10.30
CA ASN A 43 -1.61 -3.83 -9.67
C ASN A 43 -2.13 -4.90 -10.66
N LEU A 44 -2.45 -4.53 -11.90
CA LEU A 44 -2.93 -5.44 -12.95
C LEU A 44 -2.09 -6.73 -13.12
N PRO A 45 -0.74 -6.68 -13.25
CA PRO A 45 0.05 -7.89 -13.43
C PRO A 45 -0.06 -8.85 -12.24
N PHE A 46 -0.27 -8.35 -11.03
CA PHE A 46 -0.37 -9.18 -9.83
C PHE A 46 -1.72 -9.88 -9.71
N TYR A 47 -2.79 -9.38 -10.34
CA TYR A 47 -4.06 -10.12 -10.39
C TYR A 47 -3.93 -11.38 -11.24
N LEU A 48 -3.25 -11.29 -12.38
CA LEU A 48 -2.96 -12.46 -13.23
C LEU A 48 -2.14 -13.51 -12.48
N LEU A 49 -1.17 -13.06 -11.68
CA LEU A 49 -0.37 -13.92 -10.83
C LEU A 49 -1.21 -14.57 -9.73
N SER A 50 -2.03 -13.77 -9.04
CA SER A 50 -2.92 -14.17 -7.95
C SER A 50 -3.92 -15.24 -8.36
N LEU A 51 -4.44 -15.18 -9.58
CA LEU A 51 -5.36 -16.19 -10.11
C LEU A 51 -4.72 -17.58 -10.14
N ARG A 52 -3.40 -17.65 -10.36
CA ARG A 52 -2.64 -18.90 -10.44
C ARG A 52 -2.07 -19.35 -9.10
N SER A 53 -1.61 -18.42 -8.27
CA SER A 53 -0.92 -18.77 -7.01
C SER A 53 -1.84 -18.81 -5.78
N VAL A 54 -2.90 -18.00 -5.76
CA VAL A 54 -3.72 -17.80 -4.55
C VAL A 54 -5.16 -18.28 -4.73
N GLY A 55 -5.79 -17.94 -5.85
CA GLY A 55 -7.14 -18.37 -6.19
C GLY A 55 -8.10 -17.23 -6.54
N LEU A 56 -9.24 -17.60 -7.14
CA LEU A 56 -10.20 -16.66 -7.72
C LEU A 56 -10.87 -15.75 -6.67
N ASP A 57 -11.31 -16.32 -5.54
CA ASP A 57 -12.01 -15.57 -4.48
C ASP A 57 -11.16 -14.41 -3.94
N PHE A 58 -9.90 -14.69 -3.58
CA PHE A 58 -8.95 -13.66 -3.15
C PHE A 58 -8.70 -12.62 -4.24
N THR A 59 -8.54 -13.06 -5.50
CA THR A 59 -8.23 -12.18 -6.63
C THR A 59 -9.37 -11.18 -6.88
N VAL A 60 -10.62 -11.65 -6.94
CA VAL A 60 -11.79 -10.77 -7.18
C VAL A 60 -11.94 -9.75 -6.06
N LYS A 61 -11.82 -10.19 -4.80
CA LYS A 61 -11.89 -9.28 -3.64
C LYS A 61 -10.76 -8.25 -3.65
N THR A 62 -9.56 -8.66 -4.00
CA THR A 62 -8.38 -7.78 -4.09
C THR A 62 -8.49 -6.79 -5.26
N PHE A 63 -8.97 -7.24 -6.42
CA PHE A 63 -9.26 -6.37 -7.56
C PHE A 63 -10.28 -5.29 -7.20
N ALA A 64 -11.40 -5.70 -6.57
CA ALA A 64 -12.42 -4.76 -6.10
C ALA A 64 -11.87 -3.81 -5.03
N ALA A 65 -11.08 -4.30 -4.06
CA ALA A 65 -10.50 -3.49 -3.00
C ALA A 65 -9.54 -2.43 -3.54
N VAL A 66 -8.64 -2.79 -4.46
CA VAL A 66 -7.73 -1.84 -5.13
C VAL A 66 -8.51 -0.87 -5.99
N GLY A 67 -9.41 -1.35 -6.86
CA GLY A 67 -10.20 -0.49 -7.74
C GLY A 67 -11.02 0.54 -6.95
N LEU A 68 -11.70 0.11 -5.89
CA LEU A 68 -12.43 1.01 -5.00
C LEU A 68 -11.50 1.96 -4.25
N THR A 69 -10.31 1.51 -3.82
CA THR A 69 -9.36 2.39 -3.12
C THR A 69 -8.78 3.44 -4.06
N SER A 70 -8.38 3.05 -5.27
CA SER A 70 -7.96 3.95 -6.36
C SER A 70 -9.03 4.99 -6.67
N PHE A 71 -10.28 4.57 -6.83
CA PHE A 71 -11.39 5.49 -7.09
C PHE A 71 -11.64 6.42 -5.89
N LEU A 72 -11.67 5.88 -4.67
CA LEU A 72 -11.97 6.67 -3.48
C LEU A 72 -10.90 7.70 -3.15
N VAL A 73 -9.61 7.42 -3.37
CA VAL A 73 -8.55 8.42 -3.17
C VAL A 73 -8.76 9.64 -4.08
N GLU A 74 -9.18 9.43 -5.33
CA GLU A 74 -9.48 10.51 -6.29
C GLU A 74 -10.78 11.26 -5.94
N ILE A 75 -11.75 10.60 -5.31
CA ILE A 75 -12.97 11.23 -4.82
C ILE A 75 -12.67 12.05 -3.56
N GLU A 76 -11.95 11.48 -2.60
CA GLU A 76 -11.56 12.14 -1.36
C GLU A 76 -10.71 13.39 -1.64
N SER A 77 -9.81 13.35 -2.62
CA SER A 77 -9.03 14.54 -3.00
C SER A 77 -9.87 15.68 -3.57
N ARG A 78 -11.04 15.38 -4.15
CA ARG A 78 -11.96 16.38 -4.72
C ARG A 78 -12.96 16.92 -3.71
N PHE A 79 -13.47 16.07 -2.83
CA PHE A 79 -14.60 16.40 -1.94
C PHE A 79 -14.19 16.61 -0.48
N LEU A 80 -13.04 16.10 -0.04
CA LEU A 80 -12.55 16.25 1.33
C LEU A 80 -11.36 17.23 1.33
N VAL A 81 -11.67 18.52 1.48
CA VAL A 81 -10.65 19.58 1.48
C VAL A 81 -10.02 19.70 2.86
N ILE A 82 -8.75 19.30 2.95
CA ILE A 82 -7.91 19.58 4.12
C ILE A 82 -7.07 20.81 3.80
N GLU A 83 -7.30 21.91 4.53
CA GLU A 83 -6.56 23.16 4.32
C GLU A 83 -5.08 22.99 4.67
N SER A 84 -4.80 22.42 5.84
CA SER A 84 -3.43 22.08 6.24
C SER A 84 -3.42 20.88 7.19
N ILE A 85 -2.32 20.12 7.11
CA ILE A 85 -1.99 19.04 8.05
C ILE A 85 -0.47 18.98 8.13
N SER A 86 0.09 18.83 9.34
CA SER A 86 1.53 18.71 9.47
C SER A 86 2.01 17.35 8.92
N PRO A 87 3.21 17.26 8.31
CA PRO A 87 3.73 15.99 7.82
C PRO A 87 3.80 14.89 8.89
N VAL A 88 4.10 15.26 10.14
CA VAL A 88 4.13 14.31 11.27
C VAL A 88 2.73 13.75 11.56
N TRP A 89 1.71 14.60 11.62
CA TRP A 89 0.34 14.15 11.85
C TRP A 89 -0.20 13.32 10.68
N ALA A 90 0.10 13.73 9.45
CA ALA A 90 -0.26 12.97 8.26
C ALA A 90 0.42 11.59 8.23
N ALA A 91 1.70 11.50 8.61
CA ALA A 91 2.42 10.23 8.72
C ALA A 91 1.77 9.29 9.74
N ILE A 92 1.47 9.80 10.94
CA ILE A 92 0.86 9.01 12.02
C ILE A 92 -0.56 8.57 11.65
N LEU A 93 -1.43 9.51 11.29
CA LEU A 93 -2.83 9.21 10.96
C LEU A 93 -2.93 8.37 9.69
N GLY A 94 -2.17 8.73 8.65
CA GLY A 94 -2.11 7.97 7.40
C GLY A 94 -1.64 6.53 7.63
N GLY A 95 -0.58 6.35 8.42
CA GLY A 95 -0.07 5.03 8.79
C GLY A 95 -1.09 4.18 9.58
N LEU A 96 -1.77 4.77 10.57
CA LEU A 96 -2.79 4.07 11.37
C LEU A 96 -4.02 3.69 10.54
N LEU A 97 -4.54 4.62 9.73
CA LEU A 97 -5.72 4.39 8.89
C LEU A 97 -5.42 3.34 7.82
N LEU A 98 -4.26 3.44 7.17
CA LEU A 98 -3.83 2.45 6.18
C LEU A 98 -3.60 1.08 6.84
N GLY A 99 -2.97 1.04 8.02
CA GLY A 99 -2.80 -0.19 8.81
C GLY A 99 -4.14 -0.84 9.17
N TYR A 100 -5.11 -0.05 9.65
CA TYR A 100 -6.47 -0.54 9.93
C TYR A 100 -7.16 -1.09 8.68
N GLY A 101 -7.11 -0.33 7.58
CA GLY A 101 -7.69 -0.74 6.31
C GLY A 101 -7.10 -2.05 5.79
N LEU A 102 -5.78 -2.21 5.90
CA LEU A 102 -5.09 -3.44 5.53
C LEU A 102 -5.52 -4.63 6.42
N LEU A 103 -5.56 -4.49 7.74
CA LEU A 103 -6.03 -5.58 8.62
C LEU A 103 -7.47 -5.99 8.32
N ALA A 104 -8.35 -5.02 8.09
CA ALA A 104 -9.73 -5.29 7.72
C ALA A 104 -9.79 -6.13 6.45
N LEU A 105 -9.00 -5.79 5.42
CA LEU A 105 -8.94 -6.55 4.17
C LEU A 105 -8.34 -7.95 4.36
N TYR A 106 -7.24 -8.06 5.11
CA TYR A 106 -6.60 -9.34 5.40
C TYR A 106 -7.56 -10.30 6.12
N ARG A 107 -8.43 -9.79 6.99
CA ARG A 107 -9.48 -10.60 7.66
C ARG A 107 -10.47 -11.23 6.68
N HIS A 108 -10.70 -10.57 5.55
CA HIS A 108 -11.65 -11.01 4.53
C HIS A 108 -10.98 -11.69 3.33
N ARG A 109 -9.72 -12.11 3.48
CA ARG A 109 -8.89 -12.67 2.39
C ARG A 109 -8.87 -11.75 1.17
N ALA A 110 -8.62 -10.47 1.42
CA ALA A 110 -8.40 -9.45 0.41
C ALA A 110 -7.11 -8.70 0.73
N SER A 111 -6.52 -8.05 -0.26
CA SER A 111 -5.38 -7.16 -0.09
C SER A 111 -5.59 -5.90 -0.92
N LEU A 112 -4.76 -4.88 -0.71
CA LEU A 112 -4.71 -3.69 -1.58
C LEU A 112 -3.73 -3.90 -2.74
N GLY A 113 -3.70 -5.14 -3.26
CA GLY A 113 -2.79 -5.58 -4.30
C GLY A 113 -1.35 -5.45 -3.83
N GLY A 114 -0.41 -6.09 -4.55
CA GLY A 114 0.94 -5.97 -4.08
C GLY A 114 1.98 -6.90 -4.64
N ILE A 115 3.20 -6.42 -4.41
CA ILE A 115 4.42 -7.19 -4.27
C ILE A 115 4.26 -8.39 -3.33
N GLY A 116 3.32 -8.37 -2.36
CA GLY A 116 3.06 -9.52 -1.48
C GLY A 116 2.63 -10.78 -2.23
N ILE A 117 1.82 -10.63 -3.30
CA ILE A 117 1.41 -11.75 -4.15
C ILE A 117 2.61 -12.29 -4.93
N LEU A 118 3.46 -11.39 -5.43
CA LEU A 118 4.72 -11.79 -6.07
C LEU A 118 5.67 -12.46 -5.08
N ALA A 119 5.76 -11.95 -3.87
CA ALA A 119 6.62 -12.48 -2.83
C ALA A 119 6.23 -13.90 -2.45
N ILE A 120 4.93 -14.19 -2.34
CA ILE A 120 4.41 -15.55 -2.13
C ILE A 120 4.73 -16.43 -3.34
N TYR A 121 4.44 -15.96 -4.56
CA TYR A 121 4.76 -16.72 -5.77
C TYR A 121 6.25 -17.06 -5.88
N VAL A 122 7.13 -16.10 -5.54
CA VAL A 122 8.57 -16.30 -5.54
C VAL A 122 9.00 -17.26 -4.43
N GLN A 123 8.35 -17.19 -3.27
CA GLN A 123 8.58 -18.15 -2.19
C GLN A 123 8.21 -19.58 -2.60
N ASP A 124 7.05 -19.77 -3.20
CA ASP A 124 6.56 -21.09 -3.60
C ASP A 124 7.36 -21.65 -4.78
N ARG A 125 7.79 -20.80 -5.71
CA ARG A 125 8.51 -21.22 -6.91
C ARG A 125 10.01 -21.38 -6.72
N PHE A 126 10.64 -20.53 -5.92
CA PHE A 126 12.10 -20.43 -5.80
C PHE A 126 12.62 -20.62 -4.37
N GLY A 127 11.74 -20.80 -3.38
CA GLY A 127 12.13 -21.01 -1.97
C GLY A 127 12.68 -19.76 -1.26
N ILE A 128 12.62 -18.59 -1.88
CA ILE A 128 13.08 -17.33 -1.27
C ILE A 128 12.00 -16.83 -0.32
N ARG A 129 12.37 -16.47 0.91
CA ARG A 129 11.42 -15.96 1.91
C ARG A 129 10.67 -14.74 1.38
N ALA A 130 9.32 -14.77 1.39
CA ALA A 130 8.49 -13.67 0.89
C ALA A 130 8.84 -12.32 1.53
N GLY A 131 9.15 -12.32 2.83
CA GLY A 131 9.58 -11.10 3.53
C GLY A 131 10.84 -10.46 2.95
N LEU A 132 11.78 -11.24 2.41
CA LEU A 132 12.98 -10.71 1.74
C LEU A 132 12.62 -10.07 0.40
N VAL A 133 11.75 -10.72 -0.39
CA VAL A 133 11.29 -10.17 -1.68
C VAL A 133 10.59 -8.84 -1.47
N GLN A 134 9.72 -8.75 -0.47
CA GLN A 134 9.03 -7.52 -0.11
C GLN A 134 10.00 -6.45 0.39
N LEU A 135 10.94 -6.80 1.28
CA LEU A 135 11.95 -5.87 1.78
C LEU A 135 12.82 -5.31 0.65
N SER A 136 13.28 -6.18 -0.26
CA SER A 136 14.07 -5.76 -1.42
C SER A 136 13.31 -4.78 -2.30
N PHE A 137 12.03 -5.03 -2.55
CA PHE A 137 11.19 -4.12 -3.32
C PHE A 137 10.98 -2.78 -2.61
N ASP A 138 10.69 -2.80 -1.31
CA ASP A 138 10.48 -1.59 -0.52
C ASP A 138 11.76 -0.73 -0.46
N LEU A 139 12.94 -1.35 -0.38
CA LEU A 139 14.23 -0.66 -0.47
C LEU A 139 14.44 0.00 -1.84
N ILE A 140 14.06 -0.68 -2.94
CA ILE A 140 14.14 -0.11 -4.29
C ILE A 140 13.20 1.10 -4.42
N VAL A 141 11.96 0.98 -3.96
CA VAL A 141 10.99 2.08 -3.97
C VAL A 141 11.49 3.25 -3.13
N MET A 142 12.03 2.98 -1.95
CA MET A 142 12.58 4.00 -1.07
C MET A 142 13.80 4.69 -1.68
N ALA A 143 14.70 3.94 -2.32
CA ALA A 143 15.83 4.49 -3.05
C ALA A 143 15.36 5.39 -4.22
N ALA A 144 14.36 4.94 -4.98
CA ALA A 144 13.76 5.73 -6.05
C ALA A 144 13.08 7.01 -5.53
N ALA A 145 12.52 7.00 -4.32
CA ALA A 145 11.88 8.18 -3.73
C ALA A 145 12.86 9.34 -3.53
N PHE A 146 14.14 9.09 -3.22
CA PHE A 146 15.15 10.14 -3.10
C PHE A 146 15.39 10.93 -4.40
N ALA A 147 15.02 10.38 -5.56
CA ALA A 147 15.12 11.08 -6.84
C ALA A 147 13.93 12.03 -7.09
N VAL A 148 12.84 11.89 -6.34
CA VAL A 148 11.55 12.56 -6.62
C VAL A 148 11.10 13.47 -5.48
N VAL A 149 11.45 13.15 -4.22
CA VAL A 149 11.05 13.93 -3.04
C VAL A 149 12.25 14.29 -2.16
N SER A 150 12.07 15.27 -1.27
CA SER A 150 13.14 15.72 -0.38
C SER A 150 13.47 14.68 0.71
N PRO A 151 14.71 14.65 1.22
CA PRO A 151 15.09 13.74 2.31
C PRO A 151 14.22 13.85 3.56
N GLN A 152 13.66 15.04 3.83
CA GLN A 152 12.74 15.28 4.94
C GLN A 152 11.41 14.53 4.74
N VAL A 153 10.86 14.58 3.53
CA VAL A 153 9.64 13.84 3.15
C VAL A 153 9.88 12.34 3.28
N VAL A 154 11.05 11.86 2.86
CA VAL A 154 11.44 10.45 3.04
C VAL A 154 11.47 10.07 4.52
N ALA A 155 12.08 10.88 5.39
CA ALA A 155 12.13 10.62 6.83
C ALA A 155 10.73 10.55 7.46
N PHE A 156 9.81 11.45 7.10
CA PHE A 156 8.41 11.39 7.57
C PHE A 156 7.65 10.21 6.98
N SER A 157 7.98 9.76 5.77
CA SER A 157 7.39 8.57 5.15
C SER A 157 7.84 7.30 5.87
N VAL A 158 9.10 7.24 6.30
CA VAL A 158 9.61 6.18 7.18
C VAL A 158 8.84 6.16 8.50
N LEU A 159 8.57 7.32 9.12
CA LEU A 159 7.72 7.39 10.31
C LEU A 159 6.33 6.79 10.06
N GLY A 160 5.66 7.17 8.97
CA GLY A 160 4.35 6.64 8.62
C GLY A 160 4.37 5.11 8.36
N ALA A 161 5.42 4.62 7.70
CA ALA A 161 5.63 3.19 7.49
C ALA A 161 5.88 2.44 8.81
N VAL A 162 6.65 3.01 9.74
CA VAL A 162 6.86 2.45 11.09
C VAL A 162 5.54 2.37 11.86
N VAL A 163 4.75 3.44 11.84
CA VAL A 163 3.44 3.47 12.51
C VAL A 163 2.50 2.41 11.93
N LEU A 164 2.42 2.32 10.60
CA LEU A 164 1.65 1.27 9.92
C LEU A 164 2.11 -0.13 10.34
N ASN A 165 3.41 -0.40 10.28
CA ASN A 165 3.95 -1.73 10.56
C ASN A 165 3.84 -2.11 12.03
N LEU A 166 4.02 -1.18 12.96
CA LEU A 166 3.78 -1.41 14.38
C LEU A 166 2.30 -1.70 14.64
N PHE A 167 1.39 -0.95 14.01
CA PHE A 167 -0.04 -1.20 14.13
C PHE A 167 -0.40 -2.60 13.61
N LEU A 168 0.14 -3.01 12.46
CA LEU A 168 -0.01 -4.37 11.95
C LEU A 168 0.58 -5.40 12.92
N ALA A 169 1.83 -5.23 13.36
CA ALA A 169 2.51 -6.19 14.23
C ALA A 169 1.78 -6.43 15.57
N ILE A 170 1.21 -5.38 16.16
CA ILE A 170 0.49 -5.47 17.44
C ILE A 170 -0.89 -6.10 17.26
N ASN A 171 -1.59 -5.80 16.17
CA ASN A 171 -3.01 -6.16 16.00
C ASN A 171 -3.22 -7.39 15.10
N HIS A 172 -2.21 -7.79 14.33
CA HIS A 172 -2.26 -8.97 13.48
C HIS A 172 -2.15 -10.22 14.34
N ARG A 173 -3.27 -10.94 14.50
CA ARG A 173 -3.31 -12.23 15.17
C ARG A 173 -3.43 -13.39 14.18
N SER A 174 -2.40 -14.24 14.13
CA SER A 174 -2.31 -15.38 13.20
C SER A 174 -3.45 -16.40 13.30
N ASP A 175 -4.20 -16.41 14.40
CA ASP A 175 -5.38 -17.26 14.65
C ASP A 175 -6.66 -16.78 13.91
N ARG A 176 -6.78 -15.47 13.65
CA ARG A 176 -7.97 -14.85 13.03
C ARG A 176 -7.73 -14.36 11.61
N TYR A 177 -6.49 -14.01 11.27
CA TYR A 177 -6.09 -13.54 9.95
C TYR A 177 -5.43 -14.68 9.18
N ILE A 178 -6.18 -15.77 8.98
CA ILE A 178 -5.80 -16.85 8.08
C ILE A 178 -6.11 -16.35 6.67
N ALA A 179 -5.25 -15.48 6.14
CA ALA A 179 -5.36 -15.07 4.75
C ALA A 179 -5.23 -16.31 3.84
N LEU A 180 -4.35 -17.26 4.20
CA LEU A 180 -3.96 -18.36 3.32
C LEU A 180 -3.50 -19.59 4.11
N ARG A 181 -4.45 -20.49 4.38
CA ARG A 181 -4.24 -21.95 4.27
C ARG A 181 -5.15 -22.42 3.15
#